data_AF-A0A969Q9W1-F1
#
_entry.id   AF-A0A969Q9W1-F1
#
_cell.length_a   1.000
_cell.length_b   1.000
_cell.length_c   1.000
_cell.angle_alpha   90.00
_cell.angle_beta   90.00
_cell.angle_gamma   90.00
#
_symmetry.space_group_name_H-M   'P 1'
#
loop_
_entity.id
_entity.type
_entity.pdbx_description
1 polymer ?
#
loop_
_entity_poly.entity_id
_entity_poly.type
_entity_poly.pdbx_seq_one_letter_code
_entity_poly.pdbx_strand_id
1 'polypeptide(L)'
;MSFILLIFCCSIALPAAASVCRNYEGKQICIVDLKRSAKNYWEYRAIVSIDGVKQPVEIYNCRSRSRVKKDGTLLPFAENDAGKLICSFFKHK
;
A
#
# COMPACT_ATOMS: atom_id res chain seq x y z
N MET A 1 -35.93 -14.20 -41.00
CA MET A 1 -34.62 -13.66 -40.55
C MET A 1 -34.83 -12.87 -39.27
N SER A 2 -33.78 -12.73 -38.46
CA SER A 2 -33.72 -11.94 -37.22
C SER A 2 -33.92 -12.69 -35.91
N PHE A 3 -33.07 -13.69 -35.70
CA PHE A 3 -32.66 -14.18 -34.38
C PHE A 3 -31.32 -13.52 -34.00
N ILE A 4 -31.24 -12.19 -33.96
CA ILE A 4 -30.00 -11.48 -33.59
C ILE A 4 -30.37 -10.22 -32.78
N LEU A 5 -30.83 -10.42 -31.56
CA LEU A 5 -30.93 -9.36 -30.54
C LEU A 5 -30.62 -9.92 -29.16
N LEU A 6 -29.74 -10.92 -29.10
CA LEU A 6 -29.19 -11.45 -27.87
C LEU A 6 -27.81 -10.83 -27.64
N ILE A 7 -27.74 -10.08 -26.54
CA ILE A 7 -26.55 -9.88 -25.72
C ILE A 7 -25.57 -8.83 -26.27
N PHE A 8 -25.84 -7.57 -25.96
CA PHE A 8 -24.78 -6.58 -25.78
C PHE A 8 -24.94 -5.84 -24.45
N CYS A 9 -25.01 -6.60 -23.35
CA CYS A 9 -24.74 -6.07 -22.02
C CYS A 9 -23.21 -6.05 -21.82
N CYS A 10 -22.53 -5.07 -22.43
CA CYS A 10 -21.17 -4.74 -22.05
C CYS A 10 -21.21 -4.06 -20.68
N SER A 11 -21.16 -4.87 -19.61
CA SER A 11 -20.89 -4.37 -18.27
C SER A 11 -19.50 -3.76 -18.26
N ILE A 12 -19.42 -2.44 -18.19
CA ILE A 12 -18.17 -1.70 -18.04
C ILE A 12 -17.65 -2.01 -16.63
N ALA A 13 -16.74 -2.99 -16.51
CA ALA A 13 -16.11 -3.29 -15.24
C ALA A 13 -15.20 -2.11 -14.85
N LEU A 14 -15.60 -1.36 -13.81
CA LEU A 14 -14.73 -0.35 -13.23
C LEU A 14 -13.51 -1.04 -12.60
N PRO A 15 -12.30 -0.49 -12.73
CA PRO A 15 -11.14 -1.04 -12.06
C PRO A 15 -11.36 -1.00 -10.54
N ALA A 16 -11.50 -2.18 -9.94
CA ALA A 16 -11.49 -2.30 -8.49
C ALA A 16 -10.07 -2.01 -8.00
N ALA A 17 -9.90 -0.93 -7.23
CA ALA A 17 -8.64 -0.66 -6.55
C ALA A 17 -8.47 -1.72 -5.45
N ALA A 18 -7.73 -2.78 -5.75
CA ALA A 18 -7.38 -3.78 -4.77
C ALA A 18 -6.31 -3.20 -3.82
N SER A 19 -6.60 -3.14 -2.53
CA SER A 19 -5.59 -2.84 -1.52
C SER A 19 -4.59 -4.00 -1.44
N VAL A 20 -3.29 -3.69 -1.45
CA VAL A 20 -2.26 -4.71 -1.26
C VAL A 20 -2.16 -5.03 0.23
N CYS A 21 -2.49 -6.26 0.60
CA CYS A 21 -2.50 -6.73 1.99
C CYS A 21 -1.51 -7.87 2.23
N ARG A 22 -0.94 -7.91 3.44
CA ARG A 22 -0.16 -9.05 3.96
C ARG A 22 -0.52 -9.33 5.40
N ASN A 23 -0.55 -10.60 5.75
CA ASN A 23 -0.69 -11.05 7.13
C ASN A 23 0.70 -11.28 7.73
N TYR A 24 0.98 -10.67 8.86
CA TYR A 24 2.17 -10.91 9.67
C TYR A 24 1.74 -11.26 11.09
N GLU A 25 2.06 -12.48 11.56
CA GLU A 25 1.77 -12.94 12.93
C GLU A 25 0.32 -12.67 13.40
N GLY A 26 -0.66 -12.96 12.54
CA GLY A 26 -2.07 -12.76 12.86
C GLY A 26 -2.59 -11.33 12.71
N LYS A 27 -1.74 -10.36 12.36
CA LYS A 27 -2.14 -8.99 12.00
C LYS A 27 -2.19 -8.81 10.49
N GLN A 28 -3.30 -8.31 9.99
CA GLN A 28 -3.45 -7.95 8.59
C GLN A 28 -3.02 -6.49 8.38
N ILE A 29 -1.99 -6.29 7.56
CA ILE A 29 -1.55 -4.96 7.14
C ILE A 29 -1.92 -4.75 5.69
N CYS A 30 -2.69 -3.71 5.40
CA CYS A 30 -3.09 -3.32 4.06
C CYS A 30 -2.58 -1.92 3.73
N ILE A 31 -2.05 -1.74 2.52
CA ILE A 31 -1.72 -0.41 1.99
C ILE A 31 -3.02 0.27 1.53
N VAL A 32 -3.29 1.44 2.09
CA VAL A 32 -4.45 2.28 1.74
C VAL A 32 -4.05 3.38 0.76
N ASP A 33 -2.94 4.06 1.02
CA ASP A 33 -2.32 5.04 0.12
C ASP A 33 -0.81 4.85 0.13
N LEU A 34 -0.17 4.93 -1.03
CA LEU A 34 1.27 4.79 -1.17
C LEU A 34 1.80 5.77 -2.21
N LYS A 35 2.61 6.71 -1.77
CA LYS A 35 3.23 7.73 -2.62
C LYS A 35 4.73 7.72 -2.44
N ARG A 36 5.46 7.44 -3.52
CA ARG A 36 6.92 7.54 -3.53
C ARG A 36 7.33 9.01 -3.59
N SER A 37 8.38 9.38 -2.85
CA SER A 37 8.98 10.71 -2.94
C SER A 37 9.62 10.94 -4.31
N ALA A 38 9.47 12.15 -4.85
CA ALA A 38 10.11 12.58 -6.09
C ALA A 38 11.61 12.89 -5.89
N LYS A 39 11.99 13.36 -4.69
CA LYS A 39 13.36 13.74 -4.35
C LYS A 39 14.20 12.52 -3.93
N ASN A 40 13.63 11.66 -3.11
CA ASN A 40 14.32 10.50 -2.53
C ASN A 40 13.59 9.23 -2.96
N TYR A 41 14.07 8.53 -4.00
CA TYR A 41 13.36 7.38 -4.56
C TYR A 41 13.22 6.18 -3.60
N TRP A 42 13.98 6.17 -2.50
CA TRP A 42 13.89 5.19 -1.41
C TRP A 42 12.88 5.57 -0.32
N GLU A 43 12.23 6.73 -0.41
CA GLU A 43 11.24 7.18 0.56
C GLU A 43 9.81 7.04 0.04
N TYR A 44 8.95 6.56 0.92
CA TYR A 44 7.52 6.43 0.67
C TYR A 44 6.74 7.15 1.77
N ARG A 45 5.74 7.93 1.37
CA ARG A 45 4.66 8.38 2.26
C ARG A 45 3.51 7.40 2.11
N ALA A 46 3.07 6.80 3.22
CA ALA A 46 2.04 5.78 3.17
C ALA A 46 0.99 5.97 4.25
N ILE A 47 -0.23 5.55 3.93
CA ILE A 47 -1.31 5.28 4.87
C ILE A 47 -1.56 3.78 4.80
N VAL A 48 -1.53 3.12 5.96
CA VAL A 48 -1.82 1.69 6.07
C VAL A 48 -3.04 1.48 6.95
N SER A 49 -3.64 0.32 6.82
CA SER A 49 -4.64 -0.21 7.73
C SER A 49 -4.06 -1.42 8.44
N ILE A 50 -4.21 -1.50 9.76
CA ILE A 50 -3.84 -2.66 10.57
C ILE A 50 -5.13 -3.22 11.14
N ASP A 51 -5.45 -4.47 10.81
CA ASP A 51 -6.69 -5.16 11.22
C ASP A 51 -7.96 -4.33 10.95
N GLY A 52 -8.01 -3.70 9.77
CA GLY A 52 -9.11 -2.82 9.35
C GLY A 52 -9.07 -1.39 9.91
N VAL A 53 -8.15 -1.07 10.83
CA VAL A 53 -8.01 0.27 11.41
C VAL A 53 -6.96 1.08 10.66
N LYS A 54 -7.39 2.16 10.00
CA LYS A 54 -6.51 3.11 9.31
C LYS A 54 -5.57 3.83 10.29
N GLN A 55 -4.29 3.79 9.96
CA GLN A 55 -3.24 4.48 10.70
C GLN A 55 -3.01 5.89 10.14
N PRO A 56 -2.43 6.81 10.94
CA PRO A 56 -1.96 8.09 10.43
C PRO A 56 -0.93 7.92 9.31
N VAL A 57 -0.75 8.97 8.50
CA VAL A 57 0.30 9.00 7.50
C VAL A 57 1.69 8.93 8.14
N GLU A 58 2.55 8.07 7.62
CA GLU A 58 3.95 7.93 8.03
C GLU A 58 4.88 8.01 6.80
N ILE A 59 6.14 8.35 7.05
CA ILE A 59 7.20 8.35 6.03
C ILE A 59 8.12 7.16 6.28
N TYR A 60 8.31 6.32 5.29
CA TYR A 60 9.13 5.11 5.34
C TYR A 60 10.38 5.31 4.50
N ASN A 61 11.56 5.15 5.11
CA ASN A 61 12.85 5.15 4.44
C ASN A 61 13.30 3.69 4.24
N CYS A 62 13.26 3.23 2.99
CA CYS A 62 13.59 1.85 2.64
C CYS A 62 15.10 1.57 2.59
N ARG A 63 15.93 2.62 2.54
CA ARG A 63 17.39 2.47 2.55
C ARG A 63 17.91 2.23 3.97
N SER A 64 17.43 3.00 4.94
CA SER A 64 17.80 2.88 6.36
C SER A 64 16.89 1.97 7.17
N ARG A 65 15.79 1.46 6.57
CA ARG A 65 14.78 0.63 7.24
C ARG A 65 14.20 1.29 8.49
N SER A 66 13.80 2.55 8.36
CA SER A 66 13.21 3.35 9.43
C SER A 66 11.96 4.10 8.96
N ARG A 67 11.12 4.50 9.90
CA ARG A 67 9.93 5.31 9.66
C ARG A 67 9.87 6.54 10.54
N VAL A 68 9.18 7.56 10.05
CA VAL A 68 8.87 8.78 10.77
C VAL A 68 7.36 8.85 10.96
N LYS A 69 6.94 8.89 12.23
CA LYS A 69 5.54 9.07 12.63
C LYS A 69 5.05 10.49 12.33
N LYS A 70 3.73 10.69 12.39
CA LYS A 70 3.10 12.02 12.19
C LYS A 70 3.65 13.09 13.14
N ASP A 71 4.05 12.70 14.35
CA ASP A 71 4.64 13.58 15.36
C ASP A 71 6.14 13.86 15.15
N GLY A 72 6.75 13.32 14.09
CA GLY A 72 8.17 13.48 13.79
C GLY A 72 9.07 12.43 14.44
N THR A 73 8.53 11.53 15.27
CA THR A 73 9.32 10.48 15.93
C THR A 73 9.90 9.51 14.89
N LEU A 74 11.22 9.35 14.89
CA LEU A 74 11.94 8.37 14.07
C LEU A 74 12.03 7.03 14.81
N LEU A 75 11.58 5.95 14.17
CA LEU A 75 11.66 4.60 14.70
C LEU A 75 12.24 3.63 13.66
N PRO A 76 13.05 2.65 14.07
CA PRO A 76 13.42 1.55 13.19
C PRO A 76 12.19 0.68 12.84
N PHE A 77 12.27 -0.05 11.73
CA PHE A 77 11.24 -1.06 11.42
C PHE A 77 11.29 -2.19 12.46
N ALA A 78 10.12 -2.60 12.95
CA ALA A 78 9.97 -3.84 13.69
C ALA A 78 9.97 -5.06 12.74
N GLU A 79 10.15 -6.27 13.27
CA GLU A 79 10.21 -7.51 12.47
C GLU A 79 8.97 -7.75 11.59
N ASN A 80 7.80 -7.29 12.07
CA ASN A 80 6.50 -7.41 11.41
C ASN A 80 5.84 -6.04 11.16
N ASP A 81 6.66 -5.09 10.72
CA ASP A 81 6.21 -3.72 10.45
C ASP A 81 5.69 -3.53 9.02
N ALA A 82 4.79 -2.56 8.86
CA ALA A 82 4.31 -2.08 7.57
C ALA A 82 5.45 -1.70 6.61
N GLY A 83 6.61 -1.27 7.12
CA GLY A 83 7.81 -0.97 6.36
C GLY A 83 8.30 -2.15 5.52
N LYS A 84 8.14 -3.40 5.96
CA LYS A 84 8.52 -4.59 5.17
C LYS A 84 7.66 -4.72 3.91
N LEU A 85 6.34 -4.51 4.04
CA LEU A 85 5.41 -4.53 2.92
C LEU A 85 5.64 -3.33 1.99
N ILE A 86 5.72 -2.12 2.54
CA ILE A 86 5.93 -0.89 1.76
C ILE A 86 7.25 -0.93 0.99
N CYS A 87 8.33 -1.36 1.63
CA CYS A 87 9.63 -1.41 0.98
C CYS A 87 9.82 -2.58 0.01
N SER A 88 8.84 -3.48 -0.12
CA SER A 88 8.85 -4.47 -1.21
C SER A 88 8.69 -3.84 -2.60
N PHE A 89 8.14 -2.62 -2.67
CA PHE A 89 8.04 -1.83 -3.90
C PHE A 89 9.34 -1.08 -4.24
N PHE A 90 10.29 -1.03 -3.30
CA PHE A 90 11.59 -0.42 -3.52
C PHE A 90 12.48 -1.35 -4.35
N LYS A 91 12.80 -0.94 -5.58
CA LYS A 91 13.75 -1.64 -6.45
C LYS A 91 15.13 -1.01 -6.27
N HIS A 92 16.11 -1.81 -5.84
CA HIS A 92 17.52 -1.44 -5.91
C HIS A 92 17.89 -1.36 -7.40
N LYS A 93 18.26 -0.17 -7.88
CA LYS A 93 18.87 0.01 -9.20
C LYS A 93 20.35 -0.34 -9.13
#